data_AF-U2L041-F1
#
_entry.id   AF-U2L041-F1
#
_cell.length_a   1.000
_cell.length_b   1.000
_cell.length_c   1.000
_cell.angle_alpha   90.00
_cell.angle_beta   90.00
_cell.angle_gamma   90.00
#
_symmetry.space_group_name_H-M   'P 1'
#
loop_
_entity.id
_entity.type
_entity.pdbx_description
1 polymer ?
#
loop_
_entity_poly.entity_id
_entity_poly.type
_entity_poly.pdbx_seq_one_letter_code
_entity_poly.pdbx_strand_id
1 'polypeptide(L)' 'MTAEEYFQRGNECRQRGDWQEALANYMEAIELDPNSPAVVAKEMLENILNFYNKDAYNP' A
#
# COMPACT_ATOMS: atom_id res chain seq x y z
N MET A 1 7.20 7.72 13.87
CA MET A 1 5.87 7.79 13.24
C MET A 1 4.99 6.73 13.88
N THR A 2 3.74 7.07 14.11
CA THR A 2 2.65 6.19 14.55
C THR A 2 2.08 5.42 13.36
N ALA A 3 1.29 4.37 13.62
CA ALA A 3 0.60 3.64 12.56
C ALA A 3 -0.26 4.55 11.67
N GLU A 4 -0.90 5.57 12.26
CA GLU A 4 -1.68 6.57 11.51
C GLU A 4 -0.81 7.44 10.60
N GLU A 5 0.34 7.92 11.08
CA GLU A 5 1.27 8.72 10.27
C GLU A 5 1.84 7.91 9.10
N TYR A 6 2.21 6.64 9.33
CA TYR A 6 2.63 5.73 8.26
C TYR A 6 1.51 5.48 7.25
N PHE A 7 0.28 5.25 7.73
CA PHE A 7 -0.88 5.09 6.85
C PHE A 7 -1.16 6.33 5.98
N GLN A 8 -1.10 7.52 6.58
CA GLN A 8 -1.27 8.78 5.85
C GLN A 8 -0.19 8.97 4.79
N ARG A 9 1.08 8.75 5.16
CA ARG A 9 2.20 8.84 4.21
C ARG A 9 2.08 7.82 3.08
N GLY A 10 1.65 6.59 3.38
CA GLY A 10 1.36 5.57 2.37
C GLY A 10 0.28 6.03 1.39
N ASN A 11 -0.77 6.68 1.88
CA ASN A 11 -1.81 7.28 1.02
C ASN A 11 -1.30 8.42 0.16
N GLU A 12 -0.37 9.24 0.65
CA GLU A 12 0.26 10.30 -0.13
C GLU A 12 1.15 9.72 -1.24
N CYS A 13 1.96 8.70 -0.93
CA CYS A 13 2.76 7.98 -1.92
C CYS A 13 1.86 7.33 -2.98
N ARG A 14 0.76 6.68 -2.55
CA ARG A 14 -0.22 6.05 -3.44
C ARG A 14 -0.84 7.07 -4.40
N GLN A 15 -1.20 8.27 -3.91
CA GLN A 15 -1.75 9.34 -4.74
C GLN A 15 -0.75 9.90 -5.75
N ARG A 16 0.55 9.89 -5.40
CA ARG A 16 1.64 10.27 -6.31
C ARG A 16 2.00 9.20 -7.34
N GLY A 17 1.47 7.97 -7.20
CA GLY A 17 1.83 6.83 -8.04
C GLY A 17 3.11 6.11 -7.57
N ASP A 18 3.64 6.48 -6.40
CA ASP A 18 4.82 5.86 -5.79
C ASP A 18 4.41 4.56 -5.07
N TRP A 19 3.94 3.57 -5.84
CA TRP A 19 3.29 2.37 -5.31
C TRP A 19 4.18 1.53 -4.39
N GLN A 20 5.49 1.46 -4.66
CA GLN A 20 6.44 0.75 -3.80
C GLN A 20 6.61 1.44 -2.45
N GLU A 21 6.72 2.77 -2.45
CA GLU A 21 6.86 3.54 -1.21
C GLU A 21 5.54 3.52 -0.41
N ALA A 22 4.39 3.51 -1.10
CA ALA A 22 3.09 3.32 -0.46
C ALA A 22 2.99 1.97 0.27
N LEU A 23 3.39 0.88 -0.39
CA LEU A 23 3.43 -0.47 0.20
C LEU A 23 4.32 -0.53 1.44
N ALA A 24 5.54 0.05 1.36
CA ALA A 24 6.46 0.08 2.50
C ALA A 24 5.86 0.81 3.71
N ASN A 25 5.24 1.98 3.48
CA ASN A 25 4.58 2.72 4.56
C ASN A 25 3.38 1.96 5.14
N TYR A 26 2.59 1.27 4.31
CA TYR A 26 1.50 0.45 4.84
C TYR A 26 2.01 -0.73 5.65
N MET A 27 3.13 -1.36 5.28
CA MET A 27 3.73 -2.44 6.06
C MET A 27 4.18 -1.96 7.45
N GLU A 28 4.87 -0.82 7.53
CA GLU A 28 5.27 -0.22 8.81
C GLU A 28 4.06 0.11 9.69
N ALA A 29 2.96 0.62 9.11
CA ALA A 29 1.72 0.86 9.83
C ALA A 29 1.11 -0.43 10.41
N ILE A 30 1.14 -1.52 9.66
CA ILE A 30 0.62 -2.83 10.06
C ILE A 30 1.50 -3.47 11.16
N GLU A 31 2.82 -3.29 11.10
CA GLU A 31 3.73 -3.77 12.13
C GLU A 31 3.50 -3.07 13.47
N LEU A 32 3.14 -1.78 13.45
CA LEU A 32 2.81 -1.01 14.65
C LEU A 32 1.40 -1.27 15.17
N ASP A 33 0.42 -1.34 14.27
CA ASP A 33 -0.97 -1.69 14.58
C ASP A 33 -1.54 -2.63 13.51
N PRO A 34 -1.62 -3.93 13.82
CA PRO A 34 -2.19 -4.93 12.92
C PRO A 34 -3.67 -4.72 12.59
N ASN A 35 -4.39 -3.89 13.35
CA ASN A 35 -5.80 -3.56 13.10
C ASN A 35 -5.97 -2.21 12.39
N SER A 36 -4.89 -1.55 11.99
CA SER A 36 -4.94 -0.26 11.32
C SER A 36 -5.58 -0.37 9.92
N PRO A 37 -6.13 0.72 9.37
CA PRO A 37 -6.67 0.76 8.00
C PRO A 37 -5.64 0.41 6.90
N ALA A 38 -4.34 0.40 7.24
CA ALA A 38 -3.25 0.08 6.32
C ALA A 38 -3.32 -1.35 5.79
N VAL A 39 -3.91 -2.30 6.54
CA VAL A 39 -4.12 -3.69 6.06
C VAL A 39 -4.94 -3.68 4.77
N VAL A 40 -6.12 -3.05 4.82
CA VAL A 40 -7.05 -2.99 3.68
C VAL A 40 -6.46 -2.17 2.53
N ALA A 41 -5.73 -1.09 2.84
CA ALA A 41 -5.07 -0.26 1.83
C ALA A 41 -3.94 -1.01 1.10
N LYS A 42 -3.14 -1.79 1.82
CA LYS A 42 -2.12 -2.68 1.26
C LYS A 42 -2.76 -3.71 0.34
N GLU A 43 -3.79 -4.41 0.79
CA GLU A 43 -4.49 -5.42 -0.02
C GLU A 43 -5.09 -4.83 -1.29
N MET A 44 -5.73 -3.65 -1.21
CA MET A 44 -6.23 -2.95 -2.40
C MET A 44 -5.12 -2.64 -3.39
N LEU A 45 -3.99 -2.12 -2.90
CA LEU A 45 -2.86 -1.76 -3.76
C LEU A 45 -2.22 -2.99 -4.40
N GLU A 46 -2.04 -4.09 -3.67
CA GLU A 46 -1.54 -5.36 -4.22
C GLU A 46 -2.47 -5.90 -5.31
N ASN A 47 -3.78 -5.82 -5.11
CA ASN A 47 -4.76 -6.23 -6.12
C ASN A 47 -4.65 -5.38 -7.41
N ILE A 48 -4.51 -4.06 -7.27
CA ILE A 48 -4.32 -3.14 -8.40
C ILE A 48 -3.04 -3.51 -9.17
N LEU A 49 -1.91 -3.64 -8.46
CA LEU A 49 -0.63 -3.97 -9.07
C LEU A 49 -0.63 -5.35 -9.73
N ASN A 50 -1.30 -6.33 -9.12
CA ASN A 50 -1.47 -7.66 -9.69
C ASN A 50 -2.32 -7.64 -10.96
N PHE A 51 -3.36 -6.81 -11.03
CA PHE A 51 -4.15 -6.63 -12.25
C PHE A 51 -3.27 -6.08 -13.38
N TYR A 52 -2.56 -4.97 -13.14
CA TYR A 52 -1.64 -4.38 -14.12
C TYR A 52 -0.52 -5.33 -14.54
N ASN A 53 0.04 -6.11 -13.61
CA ASN A 53 1.10 -7.07 -13.92
C ASN A 53 0.59 -8.31 -14.68
N LYS A 54 -0.68 -8.69 -14.52
CA LYS A 54 -1.30 -9.77 -15.32
C LYS A 54 -1.56 -9.34 -16.75
N ASP A 55 -1.95 -8.09 -16.99
CA ASP A 55 -2.07 -7.54 -18.36
C ASP A 55 -0.70 -7.48 -19.08
N ALA A 56 0.41 -7.35 -18.34
CA ALA A 56 1.75 -7.45 -18.91
C ALA A 56 2.15 -8.89 -19.30
N TYR A 57 1.39 -9.91 -18.87
CA TYR A 57 1.63 -11.33 -19.11
C TYR A 57 0.49 -12.00 -19.89
N ASN A 58 -0.27 -11.25 -20.68
CA ASN A 58 -1.23 -11.79 -21.63
C ASN A 58 -0.70 -11.60 -23.07
N PRO A 59 0.13 -12.52 -23.59
CA PRO A 59 0.60 -12.51 -24.98
C PRO A 59 -0.52 -12.73 -26.01
#